data_AF-A0A383DY35-F1
#
_entry.id   AF-A0A383DY35-F1
#
_cell.length_a   1.000
_cell.length_b   1.000
_cell.length_c   1.000
_cell.angle_alpha   90.00
_cell.angle_beta   90.00
_cell.angle_gamma   90.00
#
_symmetry.space_group_name_H-M   'P 1'
#
loop_
_entity.id
_entity.type
_entity.pdbx_description
1 polymer ?
#
loop_
_entity_poly.entity_id
_entity_poly.type
_entity_poly.pdbx_seq_one_letter_code
_entity_poly.pdbx_strand_id
1 'polypeptide(L)'
;MPEQTIDLKKRRFLTQATSVVGAVGVGFVAWPFLSTWKPSARTRAAGAPVDVDISKLQTGQLVRVLWRKKPVWIFKRSAEALAALES
;
A
#
# COMPACT_ATOMS: atom_id res chain seq x y z
N MET A 1 -49.46 39.92 -21.73
CA MET A 1 -48.47 39.16 -20.95
C MET A 1 -47.40 38.71 -21.92
N PRO A 2 -46.12 39.15 -21.80
CA PRO A 2 -45.10 38.73 -22.74
C PRO A 2 -44.92 37.21 -22.63
N GLU A 3 -44.96 36.53 -23.77
CA GLU A 3 -44.70 35.10 -23.87
C GLU A 3 -43.25 34.85 -23.41
N GLN A 4 -43.09 34.15 -22.29
CA GLN A 4 -41.78 33.72 -21.79
C GLN A 4 -41.32 32.54 -22.63
N THR A 5 -40.65 32.79 -23.76
CA THR A 5 -40.05 31.74 -24.57
C THR A 5 -38.91 31.09 -23.78
N ILE A 6 -39.11 29.84 -23.36
CA ILE A 6 -38.14 29.11 -22.53
C ILE A 6 -36.88 28.84 -23.35
N ASP A 7 -35.74 29.39 -22.89
CA ASP A 7 -34.43 29.14 -23.51
C ASP A 7 -33.89 27.77 -23.08
N LEU A 8 -34.20 26.76 -23.90
CA LEU A 8 -33.79 25.37 -23.68
C LEU A 8 -32.26 25.19 -23.72
N LYS A 9 -31.52 26.04 -24.45
CA LYS A 9 -30.05 25.95 -24.53
C LYS A 9 -29.41 26.33 -23.21
N LYS A 10 -29.85 27.46 -22.62
CA LYS A 10 -29.38 27.89 -21.28
C LYS A 10 -29.70 26.87 -20.20
N ARG A 11 -30.91 26.31 -20.23
CA ARG A 11 -31.31 25.25 -19.29
C ARG A 11 -30.39 24.04 -19.40
N ARG A 12 -30.14 23.54 -20.61
CA ARG A 12 -29.28 22.37 -20.83
C ARG A 12 -27.83 22.64 -20.40
N PHE A 13 -27.32 23.84 -20.68
CA PHE A 13 -25.99 24.27 -20.24
C PHE A 13 -25.88 24.26 -18.71
N LEU A 14 -26.83 24.88 -18.00
CA LEU A 14 -26.82 24.92 -16.53
C LEU A 14 -26.95 23.52 -15.92
N THR A 15 -27.79 22.66 -16.49
CA THR A 15 -27.91 21.26 -16.04
C THR A 15 -26.59 20.51 -16.23
N GLN A 16 -25.96 20.61 -17.40
CA GLN A 16 -24.68 19.95 -17.68
C GLN A 16 -23.56 20.46 -16.78
N ALA A 17 -23.43 21.78 -16.63
CA ALA A 17 -22.44 22.39 -15.75
C ALA A 17 -22.61 21.91 -14.30
N THR A 18 -23.84 21.88 -13.80
CA THR A 18 -24.16 21.40 -12.45
C THR A 18 -23.81 19.92 -12.29
N SER A 19 -24.12 19.08 -13.27
CA SER A 19 -23.78 17.66 -13.24
C SER A 19 -22.26 17.42 -13.21
N VAL A 20 -21.49 18.18 -14.00
CA VAL A 20 -20.02 18.05 -14.03
C VAL A 20 -19.42 18.45 -12.69
N VAL A 21 -19.82 19.60 -12.14
CA VAL A 21 -19.34 20.06 -10.83
C VAL A 21 -19.72 19.06 -9.73
N GLY A 22 -20.93 18.53 -9.77
CA GLY A 22 -21.38 17.48 -8.84
C GLY A 22 -20.53 16.22 -8.92
N ALA A 23 -20.24 15.72 -10.12
CA ALA A 23 -19.42 14.53 -10.34
C ALA A 23 -17.98 14.72 -9.82
N VAL A 24 -17.38 15.89 -10.09
CA VAL A 24 -16.05 16.25 -9.58
C VAL A 24 -16.06 16.28 -8.05
N GLY A 25 -17.06 16.91 -7.43
CA GLY A 25 -17.23 16.95 -5.98
C GLY A 25 -17.29 15.56 -5.34
N VAL A 26 -18.07 14.64 -5.93
CA VAL A 26 -18.13 13.24 -5.47
C VAL A 26 -16.77 12.56 -5.57
N GLY A 27 -16.04 12.75 -6.68
CA GLY A 27 -14.69 12.21 -6.85
C GLY A 27 -13.70 12.70 -5.78
N PHE A 28 -13.72 13.99 -5.48
CA PHE A 28 -12.87 14.59 -4.44
C PHE A 28 -13.16 14.05 -3.05
N VAL A 29 -14.42 13.78 -2.73
CA VAL A 29 -14.81 13.19 -1.44
C VAL A 29 -14.46 11.71 -1.40
N ALA A 30 -14.68 10.95 -2.48
CA ALA A 30 -14.41 9.51 -2.52
C ALA A 30 -12.90 9.17 -2.44
N TRP A 31 -12.04 10.03 -3.00
CA TRP A 31 -10.59 9.81 -3.03
C TRP A 31 -9.94 9.58 -1.65
N PRO A 32 -10.12 10.43 -0.63
CA PRO A 32 -9.55 10.20 0.70
C PRO A 32 -10.05 8.89 1.33
N PHE A 33 -11.32 8.51 1.14
CA PHE A 33 -11.84 7.22 1.62
C PHE A 33 -11.14 6.05 0.95
N LEU A 34 -10.94 6.06 -0.37
CA LEU A 34 -10.19 5.00 -1.05
C LEU A 34 -8.72 5.00 -0.63
N SER A 35 -8.13 6.17 -0.40
CA SER A 35 -6.74 6.29 0.04
C SER A 35 -6.52 5.75 1.45
N THR A 36 -7.56 5.72 2.30
CA THR A 36 -7.46 5.20 3.68
C THR A 36 -7.19 3.70 3.73
N TRP A 37 -7.52 2.95 2.67
CA TRP A 37 -7.21 1.53 2.56
C TRP A 37 -5.74 1.25 2.24
N LYS A 38 -4.95 2.29 1.90
CA LYS A 38 -3.52 2.12 1.67
C LYS A 38 -2.79 1.90 3.00
N PRO A 39 -1.73 1.06 3.02
CA PRO A 39 -0.97 0.82 4.23
C PRO A 39 -0.37 2.12 4.77
N SER A 40 -0.68 2.38 6.04
CA SER A 40 -0.25 3.57 6.76
C SER A 40 1.29 3.68 6.80
N ALA A 41 1.80 4.89 7.01
CA ALA A 41 3.24 5.15 7.09
C ALA A 41 3.95 4.27 8.14
N ARG A 42 3.25 3.92 9.24
CA ARG A 42 3.74 3.01 10.28
C ARG A 42 3.95 1.59 9.77
N THR A 43 3.10 1.10 8.87
CA THR A 43 3.25 -0.23 8.25
C THR A 43 4.37 -0.25 7.22
N ARG A 44 4.58 0.84 6.47
CA ARG A 44 5.74 1.00 5.59
C ARG A 44 7.05 1.08 6.38
N ALA A 45 7.07 1.83 7.48
CA ALA A 45 8.23 1.94 8.37
C ALA A 45 8.54 0.61 9.08
N ALA A 46 7.53 -0.18 9.48
CA ALA A 46 7.72 -1.53 10.03
C ALA A 46 8.27 -2.54 9.00
N GLY A 47 8.32 -2.16 7.72
CA GLY A 47 8.96 -2.91 6.65
C GLY A 47 10.37 -2.46 6.30
N ALA A 48 10.95 -1.56 7.09
CA ALA A 48 12.34 -1.11 6.94
C ALA A 48 13.33 -2.29 7.07
N PRO A 49 14.56 -2.14 6.54
CA PRO A 49 15.62 -3.12 6.72
C PRO A 49 15.85 -3.38 8.21
N VAL A 50 15.93 -4.65 8.61
CA VAL A 50 16.34 -5.05 9.95
C VAL A 50 17.78 -5.53 9.82
N ASP A 51 18.71 -4.78 10.38
CA ASP A 51 20.11 -5.18 10.44
C ASP A 51 20.29 -6.22 11.54
N VAL A 52 20.80 -7.39 11.17
CA VAL A 52 21.07 -8.50 12.08
C VAL A 52 22.56 -8.75 12.08
N ASP A 53 23.22 -8.50 13.21
CA ASP A 53 24.63 -8.82 13.39
C ASP A 53 24.83 -10.34 13.45
N ILE A 54 25.49 -10.89 12.42
CA ILE A 54 25.76 -12.32 12.23
C ILE A 54 27.12 -12.72 12.82
N SER A 55 27.91 -11.75 13.30
CA SER A 55 29.31 -11.97 13.71
C SER A 55 29.43 -12.89 14.92
N LYS A 56 28.41 -12.92 15.77
CA LYS A 56 28.37 -13.72 17.01
C LYS A 56 27.76 -15.11 16.82
N LEU A 57 27.28 -15.46 15.62
CA LEU A 57 26.71 -16.79 15.37
C LEU A 57 27.79 -17.86 15.39
N GLN A 58 27.58 -18.89 16.21
CA GLN A 58 28.39 -20.11 16.20
C GLN A 58 28.00 -21.01 15.02
N THR A 59 28.95 -21.80 14.54
CA THR A 59 28.71 -22.78 13.48
C THR A 59 27.72 -23.84 13.97
N GLY A 60 26.65 -24.08 13.21
CA GLY A 60 25.53 -24.95 13.59
C GLY A 60 24.42 -24.25 14.38
N GLN A 61 24.52 -22.94 14.63
CA GLN A 61 23.49 -22.18 15.34
C GLN A 61 22.43 -21.63 14.37
N LEU A 62 21.17 -21.65 14.82
CA LEU A 62 20.02 -21.06 14.13
C LEU A 62 19.51 -19.85 14.90
N VAL A 63 19.37 -18.72 14.22
CA VAL A 63 18.79 -17.50 14.78
C VAL A 63 17.46 -17.19 14.07
N ARG A 64 16.47 -16.81 14.88
CA ARG A 64 15.12 -16.44 14.43
C ARG A 64 14.95 -14.95 14.58
N VAL A 65 14.75 -14.26 13.46
CA VAL A 65 14.50 -12.82 13.43
C VAL A 65 13.11 -12.57 12.87
N LEU A 66 12.38 -11.63 13.46
CA LEU A 66 11.09 -11.21 12.95
C LEU A 66 11.28 -10.08 11.93
N TRP A 67 10.87 -10.31 10.69
CA TRP A 67 10.85 -9.28 9.65
C TRP A 67 9.46 -9.22 9.01
N ARG A 68 8.84 -8.03 8.99
CA ARG A 68 7.49 -7.83 8.43
C ARG A 68 6.44 -8.83 8.98
N LYS A 69 6.48 -9.13 10.28
CA LYS A 69 5.63 -10.14 10.95
C LYS A 69 5.79 -11.59 10.44
N LYS A 70 6.82 -11.86 9.63
CA LYS A 70 7.20 -13.19 9.19
C LYS A 70 8.50 -13.60 9.90
N PRO A 71 8.61 -14.85 10.38
CA PRO A 71 9.88 -15.33 10.91
C PRO A 71 10.87 -15.55 9.75
N VAL A 72 12.08 -15.04 9.90
CA VAL A 72 13.23 -15.29 9.03
C VAL A 72 14.23 -16.11 9.83
N TRP A 73 14.70 -17.20 9.23
CA TRP A 73 15.67 -18.10 9.83
C TRP A 73 17.04 -17.88 9.22
N ILE A 74 18.02 -17.57 10.06
CA ILE A 74 19.43 -17.42 9.67
C ILE A 74 20.19 -18.58 10.31
N PHE A 75 20.68 -19.50 9.49
CA PHE A 75 21.40 -20.69 9.95
C PHE A 75 22.84 -20.67 9.44
N LYS A 76 23.81 -20.69 10.35
CA LYS A 76 25.22 -20.77 10.01
C LYS A 76 25.61 -22.23 9.83
N ARG A 77 25.60 -22.70 8.58
CA ARG A 77 25.88 -24.11 8.23
C ARG A 77 27.33 -24.49 8.58
N SER A 78 27.51 -25.73 9.06
CA SER A 78 28.83 -26.36 9.19
C SER A 78 29.26 -27.00 7.86
N ALA A 79 30.56 -27.29 7.71
CA ALA A 79 31.08 -27.98 6.53
C ALA A 79 30.47 -29.38 6.35
N GLU A 80 30.24 -30.10 7.45
CA GLU A 80 29.55 -31.40 7.45
C GLU A 80 28.10 -31.29 6.97
N ALA A 81 27.37 -30.25 7.39
CA ALA A 81 25.99 -30.02 6.95
C ALA A 81 25.90 -29.60 5.47
N LEU A 82 26.96 -29.02 4.91
CA LEU A 82 27.06 -28.74 3.48
C LEU A 82 27.38 -30.01 2.69
N ALA A 83 28.32 -30.83 3.16
CA ALA A 83 28.68 -32.09 2.53
C ALA A 83 27.51 -33.08 2.47
N ALA A 84 26.66 -33.10 3.49
CA ALA A 84 25.45 -33.94 3.54
C ALA A 84 24.34 -33.52 2.55
N LEU A 85 24.44 -32.35 1.90
CA LEU A 85 23.47 -31.88 0.89
C LEU A 85 23.90 -32.19 -0.54
N GLU A 86 25.16 -32.59 -0.77
CA GLU A 86 25.70 -32.89 -2.10
C GLU A 86 25.57 -34.37 -2.50
N SER A 87 24.80 -35.15 -1.73
CA SER A 87 24.40 -36.53 -2.05
C SER A 87 22.96 -36.61 -2.57
#